data_AF-A0A655A1V3-F1
#
_entry.id   AF-A0A655A1V3-F1
#
_cell.length_a   1.000
_cell.length_b   1.000
_cell.length_c   1.000
_cell.angle_alpha   90.00
_cell.angle_beta   90.00
_cell.angle_gamma   90.00
#
_symmetry.space_group_name_H-M   'P 1'
#
loop_
_entity.id
_entity.type
_entity.pdbx_description
1 polymer ?
#
loop_
_entity_poly.entity_id
_entity_poly.type
_entity_poly.pdbx_seq_one_letter_code
_entity_poly.pdbx_strand_id
1 'polypeptide(L)'
;MRPQDRLLVGNWVDDSLLAGETFDTILVDYLVGAIEGFAPYWQDRVFERLRPHLADHGRLYLVGLEPYVQFEPETESGKIIWEIGRVRDACLLLAGERPYREFPLDWMLGRLGLAGFRILEARRFPIRYRARYVNGQLNMCLARIERFSSNGLGMAMRAYVEELRARALQLNERQDGLWHGNDYVIAVEPM
;
A
#
# COMPACT_ATOMS: atom_id res chain seq x y z
N MET A 1 -5.29 -18.10 16.44
CA MET A 1 -4.27 -18.85 15.70
C MET A 1 -4.41 -20.31 16.07
N ARG A 2 -4.51 -21.22 15.10
CA ARG A 2 -4.70 -22.66 15.34
C ARG A 2 -3.37 -23.28 15.78
N PRO A 3 -3.37 -24.47 16.41
CA PRO A 3 -2.12 -25.11 16.87
C PRO A 3 -1.07 -25.33 15.78
N GLN A 4 -1.49 -25.52 14.52
CA GLN A 4 -0.61 -25.74 13.37
C GLN A 4 -0.08 -24.44 12.72
N ASP A 5 -0.68 -23.29 13.04
CA ASP A 5 -0.32 -22.03 12.43
C ASP A 5 1.01 -21.52 13.04
N ARG A 6 1.93 -21.04 12.20
CA ARG A 6 3.21 -20.46 12.61
C ARG A 6 3.23 -18.98 12.23
N LEU A 7 3.63 -18.12 13.16
CA LEU A 7 3.98 -16.73 12.87
C LEU A 7 5.50 -16.61 12.78
N LEU A 8 5.99 -16.23 11.61
CA LEU A 8 7.41 -15.99 11.37
C LEU A 8 7.62 -14.48 11.18
N VAL A 9 8.65 -13.95 11.82
CA VAL A 9 9.05 -12.54 11.70
C VAL A 9 10.46 -12.53 11.13
N GLY A 10 10.67 -11.76 10.08
CA GLY A 10 11.98 -11.63 9.43
C GLY A 10 12.01 -10.48 8.43
N ASN A 11 13.20 -10.25 7.88
CA ASN A 11 13.41 -9.27 6.82
C ASN A 11 13.58 -9.99 5.48
N TRP A 12 12.95 -9.48 4.42
CA TRP A 12 13.01 -10.08 3.07
C TRP A 12 14.42 -10.12 2.46
N VAL A 13 15.34 -9.28 2.96
CA VAL A 13 16.75 -9.26 2.57
C VAL A 13 17.55 -10.41 3.22
N ASP A 14 17.00 -11.06 4.25
CA ASP A 14 17.64 -12.21 4.90
C ASP A 14 17.38 -13.50 4.10
N ASP A 15 18.45 -14.08 3.57
CA ASP A 15 18.40 -15.32 2.78
C ASP A 15 17.97 -16.54 3.60
N SER A 16 18.11 -16.48 4.94
CA SER A 16 17.67 -17.57 5.82
C SER A 16 16.17 -17.57 6.09
N LEU A 17 15.48 -16.46 5.85
CA LEU A 17 14.03 -16.35 6.01
C LEU A 17 13.33 -17.34 5.06
N LEU A 18 12.48 -18.22 5.61
CA LEU A 18 11.77 -19.27 4.86
C LEU A 18 12.66 -20.30 4.15
N ALA A 19 13.95 -20.40 4.50
CA ALA A 19 14.85 -21.37 3.89
C ALA A 19 14.30 -22.81 4.00
N GLY A 20 14.19 -23.49 2.85
CA GLY A 20 13.66 -24.86 2.76
C GLY A 20 12.13 -24.96 2.85
N GLU A 21 11.40 -23.85 3.04
CA GLU A 21 9.94 -23.85 3.05
C GLU A 21 9.40 -23.75 1.61
N THR A 22 8.30 -24.45 1.34
CA THR A 22 7.57 -24.41 0.08
C THR A 22 6.07 -24.48 0.37
N PHE A 23 5.26 -23.77 -0.42
CA PHE A 23 3.84 -23.59 -0.20
C PHE A 23 3.04 -23.82 -1.48
N ASP A 24 1.87 -24.46 -1.34
CA ASP A 24 0.90 -24.61 -2.44
C ASP A 24 0.18 -23.29 -2.76
N THR A 25 0.11 -22.38 -1.79
CA THR A 25 -0.52 -21.07 -1.97
C THR A 25 0.24 -20.00 -1.22
N ILE A 26 0.58 -18.91 -1.92
CA ILE A 26 1.20 -17.72 -1.33
C ILE A 26 0.24 -16.54 -1.53
N LEU A 27 -0.07 -15.84 -0.44
CA LEU A 27 -0.83 -14.59 -0.47
C LEU A 27 0.12 -13.44 -0.19
N VAL A 28 0.26 -12.53 -1.16
CA VAL A 28 1.09 -11.34 -1.09
C VAL A 28 0.17 -10.13 -0.94
N ASP A 29 -0.14 -9.77 0.29
CA ASP A 29 -1.13 -8.73 0.61
C ASP A 29 -0.44 -7.38 0.87
N TYR A 30 -0.50 -6.45 -0.11
CA TYR A 30 0.13 -5.12 -0.08
C TYR A 30 1.63 -5.11 0.25
N LEU A 31 2.33 -6.24 0.08
CA LEU A 31 3.71 -6.41 0.49
C LEU A 31 4.67 -5.48 -0.26
N VAL A 32 4.51 -5.38 -1.58
CA VAL A 32 5.50 -4.70 -2.44
C VAL A 32 5.62 -3.22 -2.06
N GLY A 33 4.50 -2.55 -1.80
CA GLY A 33 4.52 -1.17 -1.33
C GLY A 33 5.14 -1.04 0.06
N ALA A 34 4.82 -1.97 0.97
CA ALA A 34 5.37 -1.99 2.32
C ALA A 34 6.90 -2.17 2.36
N ILE A 35 7.51 -2.84 1.39
CA ILE A 35 8.95 -3.08 1.33
C ILE A 35 9.77 -1.78 1.43
N GLU A 36 9.30 -0.66 0.89
CA GLU A 36 10.05 0.62 0.97
C GLU A 36 10.36 1.05 2.40
N GLY A 37 9.48 0.71 3.36
CA GLY A 37 9.67 1.02 4.77
C GLY A 37 10.67 0.13 5.51
N PHE A 38 10.97 -1.07 4.99
CA PHE A 38 11.73 -2.10 5.73
C PHE A 38 12.98 -2.61 4.99
N ALA A 39 12.95 -2.60 3.65
CA ALA A 39 14.03 -2.97 2.76
C ALA A 39 13.98 -2.05 1.52
N PRO A 40 14.49 -0.81 1.61
CA PRO A 40 14.46 0.14 0.50
C PRO A 40 15.14 -0.41 -0.76
N TYR A 41 14.57 -0.10 -1.93
CA TYR A 41 15.05 -0.54 -3.26
C TYR A 41 14.98 -2.05 -3.53
N TRP A 42 14.19 -2.80 -2.74
CA TRP A 42 14.06 -4.25 -2.86
C TRP A 42 12.70 -4.70 -3.44
N GLN A 43 11.84 -3.76 -3.82
CA GLN A 43 10.48 -4.03 -4.28
C GLN A 43 10.43 -4.90 -5.53
N ASP A 44 11.42 -4.72 -6.39
CA ASP A 44 11.50 -5.38 -7.68
C ASP A 44 12.06 -6.81 -7.56
N ARG A 45 12.77 -7.12 -6.46
CA ARG A 45 13.38 -8.42 -6.14
C ARG A 45 12.48 -9.37 -5.36
N VAL A 46 11.40 -8.88 -4.78
CA VAL A 46 10.54 -9.70 -3.90
C VAL A 46 9.98 -10.92 -4.62
N PHE A 47 9.66 -10.82 -5.91
CA PHE A 47 9.10 -11.93 -6.67
C PHE A 47 10.14 -13.01 -6.98
N GLU A 48 11.38 -12.62 -7.30
CA GLU A 48 12.50 -13.55 -7.45
C GLU A 48 12.75 -14.30 -6.12
N ARG A 49 12.62 -13.59 -4.99
CA ARG A 49 12.76 -14.18 -3.66
C ARG A 49 11.61 -15.12 -3.29
N LEU A 50 10.39 -14.85 -3.77
CA LEU A 50 9.20 -15.66 -3.53
C LEU A 50 9.10 -16.89 -4.45
N ARG A 51 9.64 -16.82 -5.67
CA ARG A 51 9.50 -17.87 -6.69
C ARG A 51 9.94 -19.27 -6.22
N PRO A 52 11.05 -19.45 -5.47
CA PRO A 52 11.46 -20.76 -4.97
C PRO A 52 10.55 -21.35 -3.89
N HIS A 53 9.74 -20.51 -3.23
CA HIS A 53 8.83 -20.95 -2.17
C HIS A 53 7.46 -21.37 -2.68
N LEU A 54 7.17 -21.18 -3.97
CA LEU A 54 5.92 -21.63 -4.57
C LEU A 54 6.12 -23.02 -5.17
N ALA A 55 5.32 -24.00 -4.73
CA ALA A 55 5.32 -25.34 -5.31
C ALA A 55 5.01 -25.29 -6.82
N ASP A 56 5.48 -26.27 -7.60
CA ASP A 56 5.34 -26.30 -9.07
C ASP A 56 3.87 -26.23 -9.57
N HIS A 57 2.93 -26.70 -8.75
CA HIS A 57 1.49 -26.64 -9.02
C HIS A 57 0.75 -25.61 -8.13
N GLY A 58 1.51 -24.77 -7.43
CA GLY A 58 1.00 -23.79 -6.50
C GLY A 58 0.49 -22.52 -7.18
N ARG A 59 -0.16 -21.67 -6.39
CA ARG A 59 -0.65 -20.37 -6.83
C ARG A 59 -0.21 -19.24 -5.93
N LEU A 60 0.25 -18.15 -6.53
CA LEU A 60 0.48 -16.90 -5.83
C LEU A 60 -0.62 -15.91 -6.19
N TYR A 61 -1.18 -15.28 -5.16
CA TYR A 61 -2.11 -14.17 -5.30
C TYR A 61 -1.45 -12.90 -4.77
N LEU A 62 -1.34 -11.90 -5.62
CA LEU A 62 -0.82 -10.58 -5.26
C LEU A 62 -1.98 -9.60 -5.16
N VAL A 63 -2.08 -8.90 -4.03
CA VAL A 63 -2.94 -7.74 -3.84
C VAL A 63 -2.08 -6.49 -3.79
N GLY A 64 -2.45 -5.46 -4.54
CA GLY A 64 -1.81 -4.15 -4.46
C GLY A 64 -2.78 -3.02 -4.79
N LEU A 65 -2.28 -1.78 -4.69
CA LEU A 65 -3.04 -0.57 -4.87
C LEU A 65 -2.50 0.19 -6.10
N GLU A 66 -3.39 0.68 -6.98
CA GLU A 66 -2.97 1.63 -8.00
C GLU A 66 -2.47 2.93 -7.35
N PRO A 67 -1.38 3.53 -7.85
CA PRO A 67 -0.87 4.78 -7.29
C PRO A 67 -1.90 5.92 -7.40
N TYR A 68 -2.10 6.66 -6.30
CA TYR A 68 -3.19 7.65 -6.18
C TYR A 68 -2.74 9.06 -5.76
N VAL A 69 -1.44 9.33 -5.64
CA VAL A 69 -0.90 10.62 -5.16
C VAL A 69 -0.13 11.42 -6.22
N GLN A 70 0.17 10.79 -7.36
CA GLN A 70 1.04 11.33 -8.40
C GLN A 70 0.34 12.41 -9.25
N PHE A 71 -0.89 12.14 -9.67
CA PHE A 71 -1.62 12.99 -10.61
C PHE A 71 -2.93 13.44 -9.98
N GLU A 72 -3.28 14.71 -10.16
CA GLU A 72 -4.52 15.26 -9.63
C GLU A 72 -5.73 14.63 -10.35
N PRO A 73 -6.69 14.04 -9.62
CA PRO A 73 -7.88 13.45 -10.21
C PRO A 73 -8.90 14.51 -10.64
N GLU A 74 -9.78 14.17 -11.59
CA GLU A 74 -10.83 15.10 -12.05
C GLU A 74 -12.03 15.16 -11.10
N THR A 75 -12.39 14.01 -10.51
CA THR A 75 -13.57 13.87 -9.64
C THR A 75 -13.37 14.55 -8.28
N GLU A 76 -14.45 15.08 -7.69
CA GLU A 76 -14.44 15.68 -6.34
C GLU A 76 -13.92 14.70 -5.27
N SER A 77 -14.43 13.46 -5.28
CA SER A 77 -13.95 12.38 -4.39
C SER A 77 -12.46 12.10 -4.57
N GLY A 78 -12.02 11.97 -5.82
CA GLY A 78 -10.62 11.73 -6.13
C GLY A 78 -9.70 12.85 -5.63
N LYS A 79 -10.08 14.11 -5.81
CA LYS A 79 -9.30 15.26 -5.32
C LYS A 79 -9.13 15.21 -3.80
N ILE A 80 -10.17 14.87 -3.04
CA ILE A 80 -10.07 14.71 -1.59
C ILE A 80 -9.11 13.57 -1.21
N ILE A 81 -9.24 12.39 -1.83
CA ILE A 81 -8.37 11.25 -1.52
C ILE A 81 -6.91 11.52 -1.90
N TRP A 82 -6.69 12.14 -3.06
CA TRP A 82 -5.39 12.61 -3.51
C TRP A 82 -4.78 13.62 -2.54
N GLU A 83 -5.55 14.62 -2.10
CA GLU A 83 -5.13 15.62 -1.12
C GLU A 83 -4.78 14.98 0.23
N ILE A 84 -5.57 14.01 0.70
CA ILE A 84 -5.28 13.20 1.90
C ILE A 84 -3.95 12.45 1.76
N GLY A 85 -3.71 11.79 0.61
CA GLY A 85 -2.45 11.08 0.37
C GLY A 85 -1.24 12.03 0.36
N ARG A 86 -1.39 13.22 -0.22
CA ARG A 86 -0.32 14.23 -0.27
C ARG A 86 0.00 14.84 1.08
N VAL A 87 -1.01 15.21 1.87
CA VAL A 87 -0.77 15.75 3.22
C VAL A 87 -0.12 14.70 4.11
N ARG A 88 -0.51 13.43 3.94
CA ARG A 88 0.11 12.30 4.64
C ARG A 88 1.59 12.17 4.32
N ASP A 89 1.94 12.17 3.03
CA ASP A 89 3.33 12.08 2.59
C ASP A 89 4.15 13.28 3.10
N ALA A 90 3.58 14.49 3.08
CA ALA A 90 4.22 15.68 3.63
C ALA A 90 4.45 15.57 5.15
N CYS A 91 3.45 15.09 5.91
CA CYS A 91 3.58 14.87 7.35
C CYS A 91 4.62 13.81 7.70
N LEU A 92 4.71 12.73 6.91
CA LEU A 92 5.77 11.72 7.09
C LEU A 92 7.16 12.34 6.89
N LEU A 93 7.37 13.03 5.76
CA LEU A 93 8.66 13.64 5.43
C LEU A 93 9.09 14.68 6.46
N LEU A 94 8.18 15.57 6.87
CA LEU A 94 8.46 16.60 7.87
C LEU A 94 8.72 16.05 9.28
N ALA A 95 8.25 14.82 9.56
CA ALA A 95 8.54 14.10 10.79
C ALA A 95 9.80 13.19 10.69
N GLY A 96 10.55 13.26 9.58
CA GLY A 96 11.76 12.44 9.37
C GLY A 96 11.47 10.99 8.96
N GLU A 97 10.25 10.67 8.54
CA GLU A 97 9.85 9.35 8.04
C GLU A 97 9.82 9.30 6.50
N ARG A 98 9.77 8.08 5.94
CA ARG A 98 9.65 7.86 4.50
C ARG A 98 8.21 7.47 4.13
N PRO A 99 7.61 8.12 3.12
CA PRO A 99 6.42 7.59 2.47
C PRO A 99 6.74 6.30 1.72
N TYR A 100 5.89 5.29 1.86
CA TYR A 100 5.93 4.13 0.97
C TYR A 100 5.27 4.45 -0.38
N ARG A 101 5.52 3.60 -1.38
CA ARG A 101 5.04 3.80 -2.75
C ARG A 101 4.23 2.60 -3.20
N GLU A 102 3.11 2.92 -3.82
CA GLU A 102 2.30 1.92 -4.53
C GLU A 102 2.78 1.81 -5.97
N PHE A 103 2.53 0.66 -6.59
CA PHE A 103 3.00 0.34 -7.92
C PHE A 103 1.83 0.00 -8.83
N PRO A 104 1.82 0.49 -10.08
CA PRO A 104 0.71 0.23 -10.98
C PRO A 104 0.65 -1.24 -11.38
N LEU A 105 -0.56 -1.74 -11.63
CA LEU A 105 -0.80 -3.14 -12.02
C LEU A 105 0.11 -3.57 -13.18
N ASP A 106 0.22 -2.72 -14.20
CA ASP A 106 0.98 -3.05 -15.41
C ASP A 106 2.48 -3.26 -15.11
N TRP A 107 3.03 -2.50 -14.16
CA TRP A 107 4.42 -2.71 -13.70
C TRP A 107 4.56 -4.04 -12.94
N MET A 108 3.59 -4.39 -12.10
CA MET A 108 3.56 -5.68 -11.40
C MET A 108 3.50 -6.87 -12.35
N LEU A 109 2.66 -6.81 -13.39
CA LEU A 109 2.58 -7.86 -14.40
C LEU A 109 3.94 -8.09 -15.07
N GLY A 110 4.63 -7.01 -15.43
CA GLY A 110 5.98 -7.07 -15.98
C GLY A 110 7.00 -7.70 -15.02
N ARG A 111 7.01 -7.28 -13.75
CA ARG A 111 7.94 -7.82 -12.73
C ARG A 111 7.68 -9.28 -12.40
N LEU A 112 6.42 -9.71 -12.34
CA LEU A 112 6.05 -11.11 -12.15
C LEU A 112 6.53 -11.98 -13.32
N GLY A 113 6.32 -11.51 -14.56
CA GLY A 113 6.82 -12.21 -15.74
C GLY A 113 8.34 -12.38 -15.74
N LEU A 114 9.08 -11.33 -15.40
CA LEU A 114 10.54 -11.38 -15.28
C LEU A 114 11.02 -12.34 -14.17
N ALA A 115 10.24 -12.50 -13.11
CA ALA A 115 10.52 -13.42 -12.01
C ALA A 115 10.10 -14.89 -12.29
N GLY A 116 9.70 -15.21 -13.53
CA GLY A 116 9.36 -16.59 -13.92
C GLY A 116 7.97 -17.03 -13.47
N PHE A 117 7.02 -16.09 -13.44
CA PHE A 117 5.61 -16.39 -13.20
C PHE A 117 4.77 -16.22 -14.46
N ARG A 118 3.83 -17.15 -14.65
CA ARG A 118 2.80 -17.07 -15.68
C ARG A 118 1.58 -16.36 -15.10
N ILE A 119 1.16 -15.27 -15.72
CA ILE A 119 -0.07 -14.56 -15.34
C ILE A 119 -1.27 -15.42 -15.74
N LEU A 120 -2.14 -15.73 -14.78
CA LEU A 120 -3.40 -16.42 -15.02
C LEU A 120 -4.54 -15.42 -15.16
N GLU A 121 -4.60 -14.45 -14.25
CA GLU A 121 -5.63 -13.45 -14.22
C GLU A 121 -5.17 -12.20 -13.47
N ALA A 122 -5.65 -11.04 -13.91
CA ALA A 122 -5.51 -9.78 -13.20
C ALA A 122 -6.83 -9.01 -13.24
N ARG A 123 -7.27 -8.52 -12.09
CA ARG A 123 -8.51 -7.75 -11.96
C ARG A 123 -8.30 -6.53 -11.10
N ARG A 124 -8.96 -5.43 -11.47
CA ARG A 124 -9.04 -4.20 -10.69
C ARG A 124 -10.37 -4.15 -9.93
N PHE A 125 -10.34 -3.61 -8.72
CA PHE A 125 -11.46 -3.46 -7.82
C PHE A 125 -11.55 -1.99 -7.38
N PRO A 126 -12.59 -1.26 -7.81
CA PRO A 126 -12.76 0.14 -7.44
C PRO A 126 -12.88 0.32 -5.93
N ILE A 127 -12.22 1.34 -5.40
CA ILE A 127 -12.21 1.58 -3.95
C ILE A 127 -13.26 2.62 -3.59
N ARG A 128 -13.97 2.33 -2.49
CA ARG A 128 -14.87 3.25 -1.82
C ARG A 128 -14.42 3.51 -0.40
N TYR A 129 -13.73 4.63 -0.19
CA TYR A 129 -13.23 5.01 1.12
C TYR A 129 -14.36 5.54 2.02
N ARG A 130 -14.38 5.10 3.28
CA ARG A 130 -15.37 5.51 4.29
C ARG A 130 -14.75 6.43 5.33
N ALA A 131 -15.59 7.03 6.17
CA ALA A 131 -15.16 7.91 7.27
C ALA A 131 -14.02 7.30 8.13
N ARG A 132 -14.02 5.99 8.37
CA ARG A 132 -12.93 5.29 9.07
C ARG A 132 -11.57 5.48 8.40
N TYR A 133 -11.50 5.39 7.07
CA TYR A 133 -10.28 5.62 6.32
C TYR A 133 -9.82 7.07 6.44
N VAL A 134 -10.72 8.03 6.21
CA VAL A 134 -10.44 9.47 6.31
C VAL A 134 -9.86 9.81 7.68
N ASN A 135 -10.55 9.40 8.74
CA ASN A 135 -10.10 9.62 10.11
C ASN A 135 -8.77 8.92 10.40
N GLY A 136 -8.58 7.68 9.92
CA GLY A 136 -7.34 6.94 10.10
C GLY A 136 -6.13 7.64 9.48
N GLN A 137 -6.22 8.06 8.22
CA GLN A 137 -5.12 8.75 7.54
C GLN A 137 -4.80 10.09 8.20
N LEU A 138 -5.83 10.89 8.54
CA LEU A 138 -5.63 12.21 9.11
C LEU A 138 -5.19 12.16 10.58
N ASN A 139 -5.62 11.16 11.36
CA ASN A 139 -5.08 10.93 12.71
C ASN A 139 -3.59 10.59 12.68
N MET A 140 -3.14 9.80 11.69
CA MET A 140 -1.71 9.56 11.49
C MET A 140 -0.97 10.88 11.25
N CYS A 141 -1.49 11.74 10.38
CA CYS A 141 -0.90 13.07 10.14
C CYS A 141 -0.77 13.88 11.44
N LEU A 142 -1.82 13.96 12.24
CA LEU A 142 -1.81 14.68 13.52
C LEU A 142 -0.76 14.17 14.50
N ALA A 143 -0.58 12.85 14.60
CA ALA A 143 0.45 12.26 15.44
C ALA A 143 1.88 12.58 14.94
N ARG A 144 2.07 12.69 13.61
CA ARG A 144 3.37 13.04 13.00
C ARG A 144 3.74 14.51 13.22
N ILE A 145 2.74 15.39 13.20
CA ILE A 145 2.90 16.84 13.42
C ILE A 145 3.60 17.16 14.74
N GLU A 146 3.40 16.34 15.78
CA GLU A 146 4.05 16.52 17.09
C GLU A 146 5.57 16.40 17.05
N ARG A 147 6.13 15.80 15.99
CA ARG A 147 7.57 15.63 15.78
C ARG A 147 8.15 16.63 14.77
N PHE A 148 7.36 17.57 14.28
CA PHE A 148 7.89 18.60 13.39
C PHE A 148 8.89 19.46 14.15
N SER A 149 9.97 19.86 13.47
CA SER A 149 11.00 20.72 14.05
C SER A 149 10.52 22.17 14.31
N SER A 150 9.46 22.60 13.62
CA SER A 150 8.88 23.94 13.74
C SER A 150 7.45 23.88 14.26
N ASN A 151 7.22 24.47 15.45
CA ASN A 151 5.89 24.58 16.05
C ASN A 151 4.92 25.39 15.17
N GLY A 152 5.40 26.48 14.55
CA GLY A 152 4.57 27.31 13.66
C GLY A 152 4.08 26.52 12.45
N LEU A 153 4.97 25.74 11.82
CA LEU A 153 4.61 24.83 10.73
C LEU A 153 3.64 23.75 11.21
N GLY A 154 3.88 23.17 12.38
CA GLY A 154 3.00 22.16 12.96
C GLY A 154 1.58 22.66 13.22
N MET A 155 1.43 23.88 13.74
CA MET A 155 0.11 24.51 13.94
C MET A 155 -0.63 24.75 12.62
N ALA A 156 0.07 25.29 11.61
CA ALA A 156 -0.52 25.52 10.30
C ALA A 156 -0.95 24.21 9.63
N MET A 157 -0.10 23.18 9.68
CA MET A 157 -0.41 21.86 9.15
C MET A 157 -1.59 21.21 9.88
N ARG A 158 -1.67 21.36 11.21
CA ARG A 158 -2.80 20.83 11.99
C ARG A 158 -4.11 21.48 11.57
N ALA A 159 -4.13 22.81 11.41
CA ALA A 159 -5.32 23.52 10.95
C ALA A 159 -5.77 23.03 9.56
N TYR A 160 -4.82 22.87 8.63
CA TYR A 160 -5.09 22.34 7.29
C TYR A 160 -5.63 20.89 7.32
N VAL A 161 -5.04 20.00 8.14
CA VAL A 161 -5.49 18.61 8.30
C VAL A 161 -6.92 18.54 8.85
N GLU A 162 -7.27 19.37 9.83
CA GLU A 162 -8.63 19.42 10.39
C GLU A 162 -9.65 20.00 9.41
N GLU A 163 -9.28 21.03 8.65
CA GLU A 163 -10.12 21.57 7.58
C GLU A 163 -10.39 20.52 6.49
N LEU A 164 -9.33 19.82 6.03
CA LEU A 164 -9.45 18.73 5.07
C LEU A 164 -10.31 17.59 5.62
N ARG A 165 -10.19 17.26 6.91
CA ARG A 165 -11.06 16.26 7.56
C ARG A 165 -12.53 16.65 7.45
N ALA A 166 -12.86 17.90 7.79
CA ALA A 166 -14.23 18.39 7.74
C ALA A 166 -14.80 18.31 6.31
N ARG A 167 -14.05 18.79 5.31
CA ARG A 167 -14.44 18.69 3.89
C ARG A 167 -14.63 17.25 3.45
N ALA A 168 -13.69 16.37 3.80
CA ALA A 168 -13.70 14.96 3.41
C ALA A 168 -14.88 14.20 4.01
N LEU A 169 -15.19 14.41 5.29
CA LEU A 169 -16.33 13.75 5.95
C LEU A 169 -17.66 14.23 5.43
N GLN A 170 -17.83 15.54 5.21
CA GLN A 170 -19.03 16.10 4.59
C GLN A 170 -19.26 15.51 3.20
N LEU A 171 -18.21 15.39 2.38
CA LEU A 171 -18.30 14.77 1.06
C LEU A 171 -18.61 13.27 1.15
N ASN A 172 -17.99 12.56 2.11
CA ASN A 172 -18.22 11.13 2.34
C ASN A 172 -19.69 10.85 2.63
N GLU A 173 -20.33 11.67 3.47
CA GLU A 173 -21.76 11.57 3.78
C GLU A 173 -22.62 11.87 2.55
N ARG A 174 -22.30 12.93 1.80
CA ARG A 174 -23.05 13.32 0.60
C ARG A 174 -23.00 12.29 -0.53
N GLN A 175 -21.90 11.54 -0.66
CA GLN A 175 -21.67 10.61 -1.79
C GLN A 175 -21.78 9.13 -1.40
N ASP A 176 -22.18 8.81 -0.16
CA ASP A 176 -22.11 7.44 0.39
C ASP A 176 -20.72 6.81 0.18
N GLY A 177 -19.68 7.54 0.57
CA GLY A 177 -18.28 7.15 0.42
C GLY A 177 -17.55 7.90 -0.69
N LEU A 178 -16.22 7.91 -0.61
CA LEU A 178 -15.35 8.58 -1.56
C LEU A 178 -14.82 7.56 -2.56
N TRP A 179 -15.23 7.66 -3.81
CA TRP A 179 -14.80 6.76 -4.87
C TRP A 179 -13.53 7.28 -5.53
N HIS A 180 -12.44 6.53 -5.40
CA HIS A 180 -11.19 6.85 -6.08
C HIS A 180 -10.23 5.67 -6.08
N GLY A 181 -9.47 5.50 -7.16
CA GLY A 181 -8.45 4.45 -7.26
C GLY A 181 -9.03 3.04 -7.36
N ASN A 182 -8.12 2.08 -7.48
CA ASN A 182 -8.45 0.67 -7.55
C ASN A 182 -7.41 -0.13 -6.77
N ASP A 183 -7.88 -1.12 -6.02
CA ASP A 183 -7.03 -2.25 -5.68
C ASP A 183 -6.93 -3.15 -6.90
N TYR A 184 -5.91 -3.99 -6.97
CA TYR A 184 -5.82 -5.04 -7.96
C TYR A 184 -5.44 -6.36 -7.31
N VAL A 185 -5.93 -7.44 -7.91
CA VAL A 185 -5.54 -8.81 -7.57
C VAL A 185 -4.98 -9.48 -8.81
N ILE A 186 -3.83 -10.12 -8.67
CA ILE A 186 -3.17 -10.90 -9.73
C ILE A 186 -3.03 -12.33 -9.23
N ALA A 187 -3.52 -13.28 -10.01
CA ALA A 187 -3.27 -14.70 -9.80
C ALA A 187 -2.18 -15.15 -10.78
N VAL A 188 -1.14 -15.80 -10.24
CA VAL A 188 -0.04 -16.32 -11.04
C VAL A 188 0.34 -17.73 -10.59
N GLU A 189 1.04 -18.44 -11.46
CA GLU A 189 1.66 -19.72 -11.15
C GLU A 189 3.12 -19.73 -11.64
N PRO A 190 3.93 -20.70 -11.18
CA PRO A 190 5.25 -20.96 -11.72
C PRO A 190 5.24 -21.14 -13.25
N MET A 191 6.20 -20.54 -13.95
CA MET A 191 6.61 -21.01 -15.29
C MET A 191 7.52 -22.23 -15.17
#